data_AF-A0A923D3C6-F1
#
_entry.id   AF-A0A923D3C6-F1
#
_cell.length_a   1.000
_cell.length_b   1.000
_cell.length_c   1.000
_cell.angle_alpha   90.00
_cell.angle_beta   90.00
_cell.angle_gamma   90.00
#
_symmetry.space_group_name_H-M   'P 1'
#
loop_
_entity.id
_entity.type
_entity.pdbx_description
1 polymer ?
#
loop_
_entity_poly.entity_id
_entity_poly.type
_entity_poly.pdbx_seq_one_letter_code
_entity_poly.pdbx_strand_id
1 'polypeptide(L)'
;MARGRKKNNNGNGRRLATQQSVDQAVKSICDIMRRGNCAGAMQYVPELTWILFLRILDEKEHREEQEAEALGVPFRPSLVAPFRWRDWAAPPETLREGQTNKRVELQNSPQNAFFNFVNTELLPHLKALRSQSDASSRQKVISEIMTGIERVRIDTERNFLDVLDKVD
;
A
#
# COMPACT_ATOMS: atom_id res chain seq x y z
N MET A 1 -35.98 -8.71 -27.10
CA MET A 1 -34.58 -9.17 -26.93
C MET A 1 -33.96 -8.40 -25.77
N ALA A 2 -33.98 -8.96 -24.55
CA ALA A 2 -33.41 -8.31 -23.38
C ALA A 2 -31.94 -8.73 -23.22
N ARG A 3 -31.01 -7.77 -23.38
CA ARG A 3 -29.57 -7.99 -23.16
C ARG A 3 -29.32 -8.19 -21.67
N GLY A 4 -28.98 -9.42 -21.29
CA GLY A 4 -28.53 -9.75 -19.94
C GLY A 4 -27.25 -8.99 -19.58
N ARG A 5 -27.33 -8.19 -18.52
CA ARG A 5 -26.21 -7.43 -17.95
C ARG A 5 -25.25 -8.43 -17.29
N LYS A 6 -24.07 -8.64 -17.86
CA LYS A 6 -23.00 -9.45 -17.24
C LYS A 6 -22.58 -8.79 -15.92
N LYS A 7 -22.78 -9.52 -14.82
CA LYS A 7 -22.34 -9.17 -13.47
C LYS A 7 -20.84 -9.45 -13.41
N ASN A 8 -20.00 -8.41 -13.41
CA ASN A 8 -18.56 -8.56 -13.16
C ASN A 8 -18.37 -8.97 -11.70
N ASN A 9 -18.12 -10.25 -11.49
CA ASN A 9 -17.78 -10.80 -10.19
C ASN A 9 -16.25 -10.69 -10.03
N ASN A 10 -15.77 -9.57 -9.50
CA ASN A 10 -14.34 -9.35 -9.29
C ASN A 10 -13.99 -9.16 -7.81
N GLY A 11 -14.50 -10.05 -6.96
CA GLY A 11 -13.90 -10.33 -5.67
C GLY A 11 -12.81 -11.37 -5.86
N ASN A 12 -11.55 -10.95 -5.93
CA ASN A 12 -10.44 -11.88 -6.00
C ASN A 12 -9.30 -11.41 -5.09
N GLY A 13 -9.38 -11.79 -3.81
CA GLY A 13 -8.17 -12.12 -3.07
C GLY A 13 -7.53 -13.29 -3.81
N ARG A 14 -6.59 -12.99 -4.71
CA ARG A 14 -5.86 -14.03 -5.46
C ARG A 14 -5.14 -14.90 -4.44
N ARG A 15 -5.68 -16.10 -4.16
CA ARG A 15 -4.96 -17.10 -3.35
C ARG A 15 -3.74 -17.52 -4.14
N LEU A 16 -2.58 -16.98 -3.78
CA LEU A 16 -1.28 -17.41 -4.28
C LEU A 16 -0.94 -18.75 -3.63
N ALA A 17 -1.55 -19.82 -4.14
CA ALA A 17 -1.45 -21.15 -3.54
C ALA A 17 -0.16 -21.90 -3.92
N THR A 18 0.60 -21.40 -4.91
CA THR A 18 1.80 -22.06 -5.43
C THR A 18 2.95 -21.06 -5.62
N GLN A 19 4.19 -21.53 -5.55
CA GLN A 19 5.37 -20.73 -5.86
C GLN A 19 5.25 -20.06 -7.24
N GLN A 20 4.81 -20.82 -8.25
CA GLN A 20 4.60 -20.29 -9.60
C GLN A 20 3.61 -19.13 -9.63
N SER A 21 2.53 -19.18 -8.85
CA SER A 21 1.56 -18.08 -8.78
C SER A 21 2.15 -16.82 -8.15
N VAL A 22 3.02 -16.97 -7.14
CA VAL A 22 3.76 -15.85 -6.52
C VAL A 22 4.76 -15.27 -7.52
N ASP A 23 5.54 -16.11 -8.19
CA ASP A 23 6.52 -15.69 -9.19
C ASP A 23 5.85 -14.91 -10.32
N GLN A 24 4.68 -15.36 -10.78
CA GLN A 24 3.89 -14.67 -11.81
C GLN A 24 3.38 -13.31 -11.34
N ALA A 25 2.94 -13.20 -10.08
CA ALA A 25 2.48 -11.95 -9.49
C ALA A 25 3.63 -10.94 -9.35
N VAL A 26 4.75 -11.36 -8.78
CA VAL A 26 5.96 -10.54 -8.65
C VAL A 26 6.46 -10.12 -10.03
N LYS A 27 6.50 -11.03 -11.01
CA LYS A 27 6.87 -10.69 -12.39
C LYS A 27 5.95 -9.62 -12.98
N SER A 28 4.63 -9.74 -12.80
CA SER A 28 3.68 -8.73 -13.27
C SER A 28 3.90 -7.35 -12.65
N ILE A 29 4.29 -7.28 -11.37
CA ILE A 29 4.61 -6.02 -10.69
C ILE A 29 5.90 -5.43 -11.27
N CYS A 30 6.94 -6.24 -11.37
CA CYS A 30 8.22 -5.83 -11.95
C CYS A 30 8.05 -5.33 -13.40
N ASP A 31 7.18 -5.95 -14.19
CA ASP A 31 6.89 -5.51 -15.57
C ASP A 31 6.21 -4.13 -15.62
N ILE A 32 5.42 -3.75 -14.59
CA ILE A 32 4.91 -2.38 -14.45
C ILE A 32 6.05 -1.43 -14.07
N MET A 33 6.85 -1.79 -13.08
CA MET A 33 7.96 -0.95 -12.61
C MET A 33 8.99 -0.67 -13.71
N ARG A 34 9.29 -1.66 -14.57
CA ARG A 34 10.19 -1.45 -15.73
C ARG A 34 9.64 -0.47 -16.76
N ARG A 35 8.32 -0.40 -16.92
CA ARG A 35 7.66 0.62 -17.75
C ARG A 35 7.68 2.01 -17.10
N GLY A 36 7.86 2.07 -15.78
CA GLY A 36 7.88 3.29 -14.99
C GLY A 36 9.27 3.75 -14.55
N ASN A 37 10.29 3.60 -15.40
CA ASN A 37 11.68 4.02 -15.16
C ASN A 37 12.47 3.24 -14.07
N CYS A 38 11.94 2.13 -13.56
CA CYS A 38 12.66 1.19 -12.70
C CYS A 38 13.08 -0.06 -13.50
N ALA A 39 14.01 0.12 -14.45
CA ALA A 39 14.36 -0.88 -15.47
C ALA A 39 15.09 -2.12 -14.91
N GLY A 40 15.91 -1.97 -13.86
CA GLY A 40 16.75 -3.03 -13.30
C GLY A 40 16.36 -3.48 -11.89
N ALA A 41 16.80 -4.68 -11.51
CA ALA A 41 16.57 -5.23 -10.16
C ALA A 41 17.09 -4.31 -9.04
N MET A 42 18.23 -3.65 -9.27
CA MET A 42 18.78 -2.66 -8.33
C MET A 42 17.86 -1.43 -8.13
N GLN A 43 16.92 -1.18 -9.04
CA GLN A 43 15.97 -0.07 -8.96
C GLN A 43 14.62 -0.52 -8.43
N TYR A 44 14.05 -1.60 -8.98
CA TYR A 44 12.70 -2.04 -8.60
C TYR A 44 12.68 -2.83 -7.28
N VAL A 45 13.76 -3.51 -6.88
CA VAL A 45 13.76 -4.28 -5.62
C VAL A 45 13.58 -3.35 -4.42
N PRO A 46 14.38 -2.28 -4.23
CA PRO A 46 14.14 -1.35 -3.13
C PRO A 46 12.74 -0.76 -3.13
N GLU A 47 12.22 -0.40 -4.31
CA GLU A 47 10.88 0.15 -4.48
C GLU A 47 9.79 -0.84 -4.07
N LEU A 48 9.88 -2.09 -4.53
CA LEU A 48 8.93 -3.14 -4.20
C LEU A 48 9.01 -3.55 -2.72
N THR A 49 10.22 -3.56 -2.15
CA THR A 49 10.43 -3.98 -0.76
C THR A 49 9.66 -3.11 0.22
N TRP A 50 9.70 -1.79 0.09
CA TRP A 50 9.02 -0.90 1.03
C TRP A 50 7.49 -0.92 0.86
N ILE A 51 7.02 -1.05 -0.38
CA ILE A 51 5.60 -1.20 -0.70
C ILE A 51 5.04 -2.48 -0.07
N LEU A 52 5.72 -3.62 -0.28
CA LEU A 52 5.34 -4.90 0.33
C LEU A 52 5.40 -4.85 1.85
N PHE A 53 6.42 -4.19 2.41
CA PHE A 53 6.55 -4.03 3.85
C PHE A 53 5.33 -3.31 4.45
N LEU A 54 4.90 -2.19 3.87
CA LEU A 54 3.73 -1.46 4.36
C LEU A 54 2.42 -2.24 4.19
N ARG A 55 2.26 -2.98 3.08
CA ARG A 55 1.10 -3.87 2.87
C ARG A 55 1.01 -4.94 3.95
N ILE A 56 2.10 -5.67 4.16
CA ILE A 56 2.18 -6.76 5.15
C ILE A 56 2.00 -6.22 6.57
N LEU A 57 2.56 -5.04 6.87
CA LEU A 57 2.37 -4.37 8.14
C LEU A 57 0.89 -4.10 8.41
N ASP A 58 0.17 -3.48 7.46
CA ASP A 58 -1.23 -3.15 7.65
C ASP A 58 -2.12 -4.39 7.75
N GLU A 59 -1.88 -5.44 6.95
CA GLU A 59 -2.60 -6.71 7.06
C GLU A 59 -2.41 -7.34 8.45
N LYS A 60 -1.18 -7.34 8.96
CA LYS A 60 -0.86 -7.83 10.30
C LYS A 60 -1.53 -6.98 11.38
N GLU A 61 -1.42 -5.65 11.31
CA GLU A 61 -2.04 -4.75 12.28
C GLU A 61 -3.57 -4.84 12.25
N HIS A 62 -4.18 -5.09 11.08
CA HIS A 62 -5.62 -5.30 11.00
C HIS A 62 -6.07 -6.57 11.74
N ARG A 63 -5.31 -7.67 11.62
CA ARG A 63 -5.60 -8.89 12.35
C ARG A 63 -5.41 -8.71 13.86
N GLU A 64 -4.31 -8.06 14.27
CA GLU A 64 -4.06 -7.74 15.69
C GLU A 64 -5.17 -6.85 16.28
N GLU A 65 -5.65 -5.86 15.51
CA GLU A 65 -6.78 -4.99 15.87
C GLU A 65 -8.08 -5.79 16.09
N GLN A 66 -8.40 -6.70 15.16
CA GLN A 66 -9.58 -7.58 15.27
C GLN A 66 -9.49 -8.54 16.47
N GLU A 67 -8.32 -9.13 16.71
CA GLU A 67 -8.07 -10.01 17.86
C GLU A 67 -8.22 -9.24 19.17
N ALA A 68 -7.66 -8.02 19.24
CA ALA A 68 -7.77 -7.16 20.41
C ALA A 68 -9.22 -6.74 20.69
N GLU A 69 -9.97 -6.37 19.65
CA GLU A 69 -11.41 -6.07 19.74
C GLU A 69 -12.20 -7.26 20.27
N ALA A 70 -11.97 -8.47 19.74
CA ALA A 70 -12.64 -9.69 20.18
C ALA A 70 -12.34 -10.04 21.65
N LEU A 71 -11.15 -9.71 22.13
CA LEU A 71 -10.73 -9.93 23.53
C LEU A 71 -11.06 -8.75 24.45
N GLY A 72 -11.56 -7.64 23.91
CA GLY A 72 -11.85 -6.41 24.68
C GLY A 72 -10.60 -5.73 25.25
N VAL A 73 -9.42 -5.94 24.64
CA VAL A 73 -8.15 -5.34 25.08
C VAL A 73 -7.78 -4.15 24.20
N PRO A 74 -7.09 -3.13 24.74
CA PRO A 74 -6.69 -1.97 23.96
C PRO A 74 -5.64 -2.34 22.91
N PHE A 75 -5.83 -1.87 21.68
CA PHE A 75 -4.85 -1.96 20.59
C PHE A 75 -4.30 -0.57 20.28
N ARG A 76 -2.97 -0.45 20.24
CA ARG A 76 -2.29 0.78 19.81
C ARG A 76 -1.67 0.54 18.42
N PRO A 77 -2.20 1.17 17.36
CA PRO A 77 -1.65 0.99 16.01
C PRO A 77 -0.28 1.67 15.89
N SER A 78 0.57 1.16 15.00
CA SER A 78 1.86 1.79 14.72
C SER A 78 1.72 2.97 13.77
N LEU A 79 0.77 2.87 12.84
CA LEU A 79 0.40 3.93 11.90
C LEU A 79 -1.05 4.32 12.12
N VAL A 80 -1.32 5.61 12.15
CA VAL A 80 -2.68 6.17 12.22
C VAL A 80 -3.11 6.68 10.86
N ALA A 81 -4.41 6.89 10.67
CA ALA A 81 -4.92 7.53 9.46
C ALA A 81 -4.29 8.93 9.28
N PRO A 82 -3.96 9.35 8.04
CA PRO A 82 -4.18 8.66 6.77
C PRO A 82 -2.98 7.80 6.29
N PHE A 83 -2.07 7.40 7.17
CA PHE A 83 -0.79 6.78 6.79
C PHE A 83 -0.79 5.25 6.75
N ARG A 84 -1.91 4.59 7.08
CA ARG A 84 -2.04 3.12 6.95
C ARG A 84 -2.25 2.75 5.49
N TRP A 85 -1.81 1.56 5.09
CA TRP A 85 -1.97 1.08 3.71
C TRP A 85 -3.43 1.16 3.23
N ARG A 86 -4.39 0.69 4.05
CA ARG A 86 -5.83 0.77 3.73
C ARG A 86 -6.35 2.20 3.47
N ASP A 87 -5.69 3.23 4.00
CA ASP A 87 -6.14 4.61 3.86
C ASP A 87 -5.68 5.24 2.53
N TRP A 88 -4.40 5.06 2.16
CA TRP A 88 -3.82 5.78 1.01
C TRP A 88 -3.46 4.87 -0.18
N ALA A 89 -3.26 3.57 0.03
CA ALA A 89 -2.81 2.64 -0.99
C ALA A 89 -3.90 1.68 -1.46
N ALA A 90 -4.81 1.25 -0.59
CA ALA A 90 -5.86 0.31 -0.98
C ALA A 90 -6.77 0.89 -2.08
N PRO A 91 -7.05 0.12 -3.15
CA PRO A 91 -7.86 0.56 -4.27
C PRO A 91 -9.31 0.81 -3.85
N PRO A 92 -10.03 1.73 -4.51
CA PRO A 92 -11.42 2.03 -4.19
C PRO A 92 -12.34 0.81 -4.25
N GLU A 93 -12.03 -0.16 -5.10
CA GLU A 93 -12.79 -1.39 -5.30
C GLU A 93 -12.75 -2.35 -4.11
N THR A 94 -11.81 -2.20 -3.17
CA THR A 94 -11.73 -3.01 -1.95
C THR A 94 -12.45 -2.36 -0.76
N LEU A 95 -12.91 -1.11 -0.91
CA LEU A 95 -13.68 -0.40 0.10
C LEU A 95 -15.12 -0.92 0.16
N ARG A 96 -15.75 -0.82 1.33
CA ARG A 96 -17.19 -1.12 1.47
C ARG A 96 -18.01 -0.05 0.76
N GLU A 97 -19.22 -0.41 0.33
CA GLU A 97 -20.13 0.55 -0.32
C GLU A 97 -20.37 1.77 0.57
N GLY A 98 -20.22 2.97 -0.02
CA GLY A 98 -20.34 4.25 0.68
C GLY A 98 -19.10 4.69 1.47
N GLN A 99 -18.03 3.89 1.51
CA GLN A 99 -16.76 4.30 2.09
C GLN A 99 -15.86 4.99 1.05
N THR A 100 -15.02 5.89 1.54
CA THR A 100 -13.93 6.52 0.79
C THR A 100 -12.65 6.40 1.60
N ASN A 101 -11.51 6.62 0.95
CA ASN A 101 -10.22 6.69 1.61
C ASN A 101 -9.39 7.84 1.02
N LYS A 102 -8.20 8.06 1.59
CA LYS A 102 -7.29 9.12 1.14
C LYS A 102 -6.90 8.93 -0.33
N ARG A 103 -6.77 7.69 -0.81
CA ARG A 103 -6.46 7.39 -2.21
C ARG A 103 -7.52 7.99 -3.16
N VAL A 104 -8.80 7.74 -2.89
CA VAL A 104 -9.92 8.28 -3.69
C VAL A 104 -9.88 9.81 -3.74
N GLU A 105 -9.64 10.47 -2.60
CA GLU A 105 -9.53 11.93 -2.54
C GLU A 105 -8.39 12.45 -3.44
N LEU A 106 -7.22 11.82 -3.36
CA LEU A 106 -6.03 12.20 -4.13
C LEU A 106 -6.20 11.95 -5.64
N GLN A 107 -6.88 10.85 -6.02
CA GLN A 107 -7.17 10.55 -7.42
C GLN A 107 -8.20 11.51 -8.05
N ASN A 108 -9.05 12.15 -7.23
CA ASN A 108 -9.99 13.20 -7.65
C ASN A 108 -9.42 14.62 -7.50
N SER A 109 -8.17 14.75 -7.05
CA SER A 109 -7.47 16.02 -6.86
C SER A 109 -6.65 16.41 -8.10
N PRO A 110 -6.02 17.60 -8.14
CA PRO A 110 -5.15 17.99 -9.25
C PRO A 110 -4.06 16.95 -9.54
N GLN A 111 -3.55 16.97 -10.78
CA GLN A 111 -2.48 16.08 -11.21
C GLN A 111 -1.28 16.15 -10.24
N ASN A 112 -0.63 15.01 -10.00
CA ASN A 112 0.50 14.88 -9.07
C ASN A 112 0.14 14.95 -7.57
N ALA A 113 -1.15 15.07 -7.21
CA ALA A 113 -1.56 15.09 -5.80
C ALA A 113 -1.18 13.81 -5.04
N PHE A 114 -1.29 12.64 -5.67
CA PHE A 114 -0.94 11.36 -5.05
C PHE A 114 0.55 11.28 -4.76
N PHE A 115 1.39 11.65 -5.73
CA PHE A 115 2.84 11.73 -5.52
C PHE A 115 3.24 12.81 -4.52
N ASN A 116 2.55 13.95 -4.48
CA ASN A 116 2.80 14.96 -3.46
C ASN A 116 2.54 14.40 -2.07
N PHE A 117 1.40 13.76 -1.84
CA PHE A 117 1.10 13.12 -0.55
C PHE A 117 2.18 12.09 -0.18
N VAL A 118 2.52 11.17 -1.09
CA VAL A 118 3.47 10.10 -0.79
C VAL A 118 4.86 10.66 -0.47
N ASN A 119 5.37 11.56 -1.30
CA ASN A 119 6.74 12.07 -1.16
C ASN A 119 6.90 13.14 -0.09
N THR A 120 5.87 13.94 0.17
CA THR A 120 5.98 15.12 1.06
C THR A 120 5.28 14.93 2.42
N GLU A 121 4.38 13.96 2.54
CA GLU A 121 3.66 13.69 3.78
C GLU A 121 3.96 12.28 4.31
N LEU A 122 3.66 11.24 3.54
CA LEU A 122 3.80 9.84 3.99
C LEU A 122 5.25 9.47 4.31
N LEU A 123 6.16 9.56 3.33
CA LEU A 123 7.55 9.15 3.54
C LEU A 123 8.22 9.94 4.69
N PRO A 124 8.09 11.28 4.78
CA PRO A 124 8.60 12.03 5.93
C PRO A 124 7.98 11.60 7.26
N HIS A 125 6.66 11.35 7.30
CA HIS A 125 5.99 10.87 8.52
C HIS A 125 6.57 9.54 9.00
N LEU A 126 6.72 8.57 8.10
CA LEU A 126 7.27 7.25 8.44
C LEU A 126 8.72 7.35 8.93
N LYS A 127 9.55 8.18 8.31
CA LYS A 127 10.92 8.45 8.75
C LYS A 127 10.96 9.07 10.16
N ALA A 128 10.01 9.93 10.50
CA ALA A 128 9.98 10.64 11.78
C ALA A 128 9.50 9.78 12.98
N LEU A 129 8.95 8.59 12.76
CA LEU A 129 8.36 7.77 13.83
C LEU A 129 9.32 7.47 14.98
N ARG A 130 10.62 7.22 14.71
CA ARG A 130 11.61 6.96 15.77
C ARG A 130 11.87 8.15 16.69
N SER A 131 11.56 9.37 16.25
CA SER A 131 11.79 10.61 16.98
C SER A 131 10.64 10.94 17.93
N GLN A 132 9.53 10.20 17.88
CA GLN A 132 8.45 10.34 18.84
C GLN A 132 8.90 9.84 20.22
N SER A 133 8.58 10.60 21.28
CA SER A 133 9.00 10.29 22.65
C SER A 133 8.49 8.94 23.15
N ASP A 134 7.35 8.49 22.63
CA ASP A 134 6.69 7.24 22.99
C ASP A 134 6.68 6.22 21.83
N ALA A 135 7.65 6.33 20.90
CA ALA A 135 7.78 5.44 19.76
C ALA A 135 7.93 3.97 20.20
N SER A 136 7.00 3.12 19.72
CA SER A 136 7.09 1.67 19.92
C SER A 136 8.29 1.07 19.20
N SER A 137 8.72 -0.13 19.59
CA SER A 137 9.77 -0.86 18.86
C SER A 137 9.41 -1.06 17.39
N ARG A 138 8.12 -1.27 17.07
CA ARG A 138 7.63 -1.41 15.69
C ARG A 138 7.79 -0.10 14.91
N GLN A 139 7.42 1.03 15.51
CA GLN A 139 7.58 2.36 14.92
C GLN A 139 9.05 2.71 14.63
N LYS A 140 9.98 2.32 15.51
CA LYS A 140 11.42 2.49 15.28
C LYS A 140 11.92 1.67 14.09
N VAL A 141 11.45 0.41 13.94
CA VAL A 141 11.79 -0.44 12.79
C VAL A 141 11.21 0.12 11.49
N ILE A 142 9.96 0.61 11.50
CA ILE A 142 9.35 1.27 10.34
C ILE A 142 10.23 2.45 9.91
N SER A 143 10.58 3.33 10.84
CA SER A 143 11.45 4.48 10.56
C SER A 143 12.82 4.09 10.00
N GLU A 144 13.45 3.05 10.54
CA GLU A 144 14.74 2.55 10.06
C GLU A 144 14.66 2.08 8.60
N ILE A 145 13.66 1.24 8.28
CA ILE A 145 13.44 0.75 6.90
C ILE A 145 13.18 1.92 5.93
N MET A 146 12.42 2.92 6.39
CA MET A 146 12.01 4.05 5.55
C MET A 146 13.10 5.12 5.40
N THR A 147 14.13 5.11 6.25
CA THR A 147 15.20 6.13 6.25
C THR A 147 15.91 6.23 4.90
N GLY A 148 16.14 5.10 4.21
CA GLY A 148 16.79 5.08 2.90
C GLY A 148 15.90 5.48 1.71
N ILE A 149 14.62 5.79 1.93
CA ILE A 149 13.63 6.03 0.88
C ILE A 149 13.34 7.51 0.77
N GLU A 150 14.03 8.20 -0.15
CA GLU A 150 13.85 9.65 -0.32
C GLU A 150 12.56 10.02 -1.06
N ARG A 151 12.21 9.25 -2.08
CA ARG A 151 11.03 9.48 -2.93
C ARG A 151 10.69 8.22 -3.71
N VAL A 152 9.45 8.14 -4.17
CA VAL A 152 8.99 7.16 -5.16
C VAL A 152 9.85 7.30 -6.43
N ARG A 153 10.38 6.17 -6.91
CA ARG A 153 11.22 6.13 -8.11
C ARG A 153 10.43 5.88 -9.40
N ILE A 154 9.21 5.37 -9.28
CA ILE A 154 8.30 5.15 -10.40
C ILE A 154 7.87 6.50 -10.97
N ASP A 155 7.96 6.64 -12.28
CA ASP A 155 7.88 7.93 -13.00
C ASP A 155 6.48 8.58 -13.07
N THR A 156 5.41 7.80 -12.98
CA THR A 156 4.03 8.28 -13.15
C THR A 156 3.12 7.72 -12.06
N GLU A 157 2.15 8.54 -11.63
CA GLU A 157 1.13 8.13 -10.65
C GLU A 157 0.37 6.91 -11.14
N ARG A 158 0.09 6.83 -12.45
CA ARG A 158 -0.57 5.67 -13.05
C ARG A 158 0.21 4.38 -12.85
N ASN A 159 1.50 4.36 -13.20
CA ASN A 159 2.33 3.16 -13.01
C ASN A 159 2.44 2.80 -11.52
N PHE A 160 2.51 3.80 -10.65
CA PHE A 160 2.60 3.55 -9.21
C PHE A 160 1.29 2.98 -8.66
N LEU A 161 0.14 3.54 -9.03
CA LEU A 161 -1.18 3.01 -8.67
C LEU A 161 -1.38 1.58 -9.20
N ASP A 162 -0.97 1.30 -10.45
CA ASP A 162 -1.00 -0.06 -11.02
C ASP A 162 -0.14 -1.04 -10.21
N VAL A 163 0.99 -0.60 -9.65
CA VAL A 163 1.80 -1.40 -8.72
C VAL A 163 1.05 -1.66 -7.41
N LEU A 164 0.46 -0.62 -6.81
CA LEU A 164 -0.30 -0.77 -5.56
C LEU A 164 -1.47 -1.75 -5.73
N ASP A 165 -2.19 -1.68 -6.85
CA ASP A 165 -3.32 -2.57 -7.19
C ASP A 165 -2.92 -4.02 -7.38
N LYS A 166 -1.65 -4.28 -7.73
CA LYS A 166 -1.12 -5.64 -7.85
C LYS A 166 -0.61 -6.19 -6.53
N VAL A 167 -0.28 -5.32 -5.58
CA VAL A 167 0.18 -5.67 -4.24
C VAL A 167 -0.98 -5.88 -3.27
N ASP A 168 -2.09 -5.14 -3.44
CA ASP A 168 -3.28 -5.27 -2.58
C ASP A 168 -4.01 -6.62 -2.73
#